data_AF-A0A3B8ZIX8-F1
#
_entry.id   AF-A0A3B8ZIX8-F1
#
_cell.length_a   1.000
_cell.length_b   1.000
_cell.length_c   1.000
_cell.angle_alpha   90.00
_cell.angle_beta   90.00
_cell.angle_gamma   90.00
#
_symmetry.space_group_name_H-M   'P 1'
#
loop_
_entity.id
_entity.type
_entity.pdbx_description
1 polymer ?
#
loop_
_entity_poly.entity_id
_entity_poly.type
_entity_poly.pdbx_seq_one_letter_code
_entity_poly.pdbx_strand_id
1 'polypeptide(L)'
;MANFIVPGFRGSRNSTYQEWNTFTSALGGANAPDVASDNPNGSAQLVQTVPGAFVTSGGNIYAPSSLVNFNVNVPDYGLGAGYLTTAIVQIRTLGTLPDLDGATFNGLFADSAEMLFEQPLGGFGGFLRDWRFQWNDVSGNLALNSIVFSSVETSMSLDRIAVDTISSPVPEPSSLSLVLLSVLPSTGLVRWRVR
;
A
#
# COMPACT_ATOMS: atom_id res chain seq x y z
N MET A 1 22.07 -1.88 -9.65
CA MET A 1 20.93 -1.93 -8.71
C MET A 1 19.68 -2.21 -9.51
N ALA A 2 18.79 -3.07 -9.04
CA ALA A 2 17.50 -3.27 -9.69
C ALA A 2 16.65 -2.00 -9.55
N ASN A 3 15.80 -1.70 -10.53
CA ASN A 3 14.78 -0.67 -10.39
C ASN A 3 13.50 -1.30 -9.88
N PHE A 4 12.72 -0.51 -9.15
CA PHE A 4 11.36 -0.85 -8.83
C PHE A 4 10.56 -1.16 -10.09
N ILE A 5 9.75 -2.22 -10.02
CA ILE A 5 8.84 -2.60 -11.09
C ILE A 5 7.78 -1.51 -11.24
N VAL A 6 7.49 -1.14 -12.48
CA VAL A 6 6.41 -0.19 -12.82
C VAL A 6 5.11 -0.97 -12.98
N PRO A 7 4.08 -0.73 -12.15
CA PRO A 7 2.78 -1.35 -12.34
C PRO A 7 2.16 -0.96 -13.68
N GLY A 8 1.47 -1.89 -14.34
CA GLY A 8 0.85 -1.64 -15.64
C GLY A 8 -0.24 -0.54 -15.64
N PHE A 9 -0.75 -0.18 -14.47
CA PHE A 9 -1.75 0.87 -14.31
C PHE A 9 -1.16 2.26 -14.05
N ARG A 10 0.14 2.40 -13.77
CA ARG A 10 0.75 3.70 -13.45
C ARG A 10 0.51 4.70 -14.59
N GLY A 11 0.06 5.90 -14.24
CA GLY A 11 -0.27 6.95 -15.20
C GLY A 11 -1.64 6.78 -15.88
N SER A 12 -2.39 5.73 -15.53
CA SER A 12 -3.79 5.59 -15.94
C SER A 12 -4.68 6.58 -15.17
N ARG A 13 -5.89 6.80 -15.69
CA ARG A 13 -6.91 7.56 -14.96
C ARG A 13 -7.17 6.92 -13.59
N ASN A 14 -7.35 7.76 -12.58
CA ASN A 14 -7.56 7.35 -11.19
C ASN A 14 -6.39 6.56 -10.59
N SER A 15 -5.19 6.68 -11.15
CA SER A 15 -3.96 6.18 -10.50
C SER A 15 -3.21 7.31 -9.80
N THR A 16 -2.41 6.95 -8.79
CA THR A 16 -1.44 7.83 -8.13
C THR A 16 -0.08 7.14 -8.08
N TYR A 17 0.99 7.93 -8.06
CA TYR A 17 2.36 7.43 -7.87
C TYR A 17 3.18 8.43 -7.07
N GLN A 18 3.84 7.93 -6.02
CA GLN A 18 4.76 8.72 -5.21
C GLN A 18 5.98 7.89 -4.84
N GLU A 19 7.15 8.52 -4.82
CA GLU A 19 8.41 7.84 -4.52
C GLU A 19 9.35 8.71 -3.69
N TRP A 20 9.98 8.05 -2.70
CA TRP A 20 11.00 8.58 -1.83
C TRP A 20 12.30 7.80 -2.00
N ASN A 21 13.40 8.51 -2.23
CA ASN A 21 14.78 8.00 -2.13
C ASN A 21 15.57 8.68 -1.00
N THR A 22 15.09 9.82 -0.49
CA THR A 22 15.74 10.52 0.61
C THR A 22 14.72 10.99 1.66
N PHE A 23 15.16 11.00 2.91
CA PHE A 23 14.33 11.36 4.06
C PHE A 23 14.98 12.50 4.85
N THR A 24 14.16 13.34 5.47
CA THR A 24 14.56 14.53 6.23
C THR A 24 14.23 14.44 7.72
N SER A 25 13.34 13.53 8.12
CA SER A 25 12.98 13.27 9.51
C SER A 25 12.93 11.78 9.81
N ALA A 26 13.61 11.38 10.89
CA ALA A 26 13.63 10.01 11.38
C ALA A 26 12.69 9.73 12.55
N LEU A 27 11.95 10.74 13.04
CA LEU A 27 10.96 10.56 14.12
C LEU A 27 9.91 11.67 14.09
N GLY A 28 8.64 11.29 13.94
CA GLY A 28 7.46 12.14 14.09
C GLY A 28 7.28 13.24 13.04
N GLY A 29 8.32 13.60 12.30
CA GLY A 29 8.26 14.54 11.19
C GLY A 29 7.85 13.87 9.87
N ALA A 30 7.14 14.63 9.05
CA ALA A 30 6.70 14.19 7.74
C ALA A 30 7.82 14.31 6.70
N ASN A 31 7.99 13.26 5.91
CA ASN A 31 8.88 13.21 4.76
C ASN A 31 8.05 13.29 3.48
N ALA A 32 8.24 14.34 2.68
CA ALA A 32 7.59 14.47 1.37
C ALA A 32 8.36 13.66 0.30
N PRO A 33 7.67 13.14 -0.74
CA PRO A 33 8.32 12.45 -1.84
C PRO A 33 9.34 13.35 -2.54
N ASP A 34 10.55 12.87 -2.78
CA ASP A 34 11.62 13.62 -3.47
C ASP A 34 11.82 13.21 -4.93
N VAL A 35 11.31 12.03 -5.33
CA VAL A 35 11.46 11.53 -6.71
C VAL A 35 10.22 11.77 -7.55
N ALA A 36 9.05 11.44 -7.03
CA ALA A 36 7.78 11.59 -7.74
C ALA A 36 6.64 11.88 -6.76
N SER A 37 5.69 12.69 -7.19
CA SER A 37 4.46 13.02 -6.46
C SER A 37 3.31 13.20 -7.43
N ASP A 38 3.11 12.20 -8.29
CA ASP A 38 2.07 12.15 -9.32
C ASP A 38 0.72 11.84 -8.67
N ASN A 39 0.16 12.84 -8.02
CA ASN A 39 -1.09 12.75 -7.29
C ASN A 39 -1.85 14.09 -7.36
N PRO A 40 -2.97 14.17 -8.09
CA PRO A 40 -3.71 15.43 -8.23
C PRO A 40 -4.49 15.81 -6.96
N ASN A 41 -4.62 14.92 -5.98
CA ASN A 41 -5.48 15.09 -4.81
C ASN A 41 -4.71 15.53 -3.55
N GLY A 42 -3.38 15.69 -3.64
CA GLY A 42 -2.56 16.21 -2.54
C GLY A 42 -1.16 15.62 -2.52
N SER A 43 -0.41 15.94 -1.46
CA SER A 43 0.96 15.43 -1.26
C SER A 43 0.96 14.28 -0.27
N ALA A 44 1.53 13.15 -0.68
CA ALA A 44 1.77 12.03 0.21
C ALA A 44 2.86 12.35 1.25
N GLN A 45 2.87 11.63 2.37
CA GLN A 45 3.85 11.83 3.46
C GLN A 45 4.24 10.49 4.06
N LEU A 46 5.53 10.30 4.36
CA LEU A 46 6.03 9.19 5.16
C LEU A 46 6.50 9.69 6.54
N VAL A 47 6.03 9.02 7.60
CA VAL A 47 6.40 9.33 8.98
C VAL A 47 6.95 8.08 9.64
N GLN A 48 8.14 8.19 10.24
CA GLN A 48 8.65 7.21 11.17
C GLN A 48 8.06 7.52 12.56
N THR A 49 7.50 6.54 13.26
CA THR A 49 6.69 6.80 14.46
C THR A 49 7.28 6.26 15.77
N VAL A 50 8.44 5.61 15.77
CA VAL A 50 9.05 5.01 16.98
C VAL A 50 10.47 5.53 17.23
N PRO A 51 10.83 5.94 18.46
CA PRO A 51 12.16 6.48 18.73
C PRO A 51 13.30 5.49 18.40
N GLY A 52 14.49 6.04 18.13
CA GLY A 52 15.73 5.27 17.96
C GLY A 52 16.28 5.18 16.53
N ALA A 53 15.58 5.79 15.56
CA ALA A 53 16.07 5.98 14.21
C ALA A 53 16.75 7.35 14.02
N PHE A 54 17.64 7.46 13.02
CA PHE A 54 18.21 8.71 12.55
C PHE A 54 18.32 8.71 11.02
N VAL A 55 18.39 9.90 10.42
CA VAL A 55 18.66 10.06 8.98
C VAL A 55 20.16 9.93 8.76
N THR A 56 20.58 9.00 7.90
CA THR A 56 21.99 8.81 7.55
C THR A 56 22.47 9.91 6.59
N SER A 57 23.78 10.05 6.39
CA SER A 57 24.32 10.98 5.39
C SER A 57 23.90 10.63 3.94
N GLY A 58 23.51 9.38 3.69
CA GLY A 58 22.96 8.93 2.41
C GLY A 58 21.47 9.27 2.22
N GLY A 59 20.79 9.75 3.27
CA GLY A 59 19.37 10.11 3.23
C GLY A 59 18.43 9.01 3.75
N ASN A 60 18.95 7.85 4.16
CA ASN A 60 18.15 6.71 4.61
C ASN A 60 17.67 6.92 6.05
N ILE A 61 16.55 6.32 6.44
CA ILE A 61 16.17 6.21 7.85
C ILE A 61 16.74 4.90 8.40
N TYR A 62 17.64 4.97 9.39
CA TYR A 62 18.29 3.79 9.98
C TYR A 62 18.08 3.74 11.48
N ALA A 63 17.75 2.56 12.01
CA ALA A 63 17.56 2.31 13.44
C ALA A 63 18.48 1.17 13.92
N PRO A 64 19.65 1.45 14.51
CA PRO A 64 20.62 0.41 14.89
C PRO A 64 20.16 -0.44 16.09
N SER A 65 19.42 0.17 17.02
CA SER A 65 19.12 -0.41 18.33
C SER A 65 17.64 -0.40 18.69
N SER A 66 16.78 -0.10 17.72
CA SER A 66 15.32 -0.12 17.89
C SER A 66 14.68 -0.70 16.64
N LEU A 67 13.42 -1.11 16.79
CA LEU A 67 12.57 -1.36 15.63
C LEU A 67 12.25 -0.04 14.93
N VAL A 68 11.76 -0.14 13.70
CA VAL A 68 11.13 0.97 12.98
C VAL A 68 9.66 0.67 12.75
N ASN A 69 8.88 1.74 12.67
CA ASN A 69 7.50 1.71 12.23
C ASN A 69 7.28 2.94 11.35
N PHE A 70 6.77 2.70 10.15
CA PHE A 70 6.51 3.72 9.16
C PHE A 70 5.02 3.79 8.88
N ASN A 71 4.50 5.02 8.83
CA ASN A 71 3.16 5.31 8.34
C ASN A 71 3.29 6.18 7.09
N VAL A 72 2.75 5.72 5.97
CA VAL A 72 2.68 6.45 4.71
C VAL A 72 1.24 6.85 4.46
N ASN A 73 1.00 8.16 4.42
CA ASN A 73 -0.30 8.73 4.13
C ASN A 73 -0.32 9.18 2.67
N VAL A 74 -1.27 8.66 1.90
CA VAL A 74 -1.39 8.92 0.46
C VAL A 74 -2.79 9.47 0.18
N PRO A 75 -2.92 10.75 -0.20
CA PRO A 75 -4.18 11.29 -0.70
C PRO A 75 -4.67 10.47 -1.89
N ASP A 76 -5.97 10.32 -2.03
CA ASP A 76 -6.57 9.53 -3.10
C ASP A 76 -7.89 10.19 -3.53
N TYR A 77 -8.55 9.67 -4.57
CA TYR A 77 -9.64 10.35 -5.27
C TYR A 77 -10.93 10.48 -4.44
N GLY A 78 -11.05 9.79 -3.30
CA GLY A 78 -12.23 9.88 -2.43
C GLY A 78 -13.53 9.45 -3.11
N LEU A 79 -13.47 8.50 -4.04
CA LEU A 79 -14.61 8.12 -4.89
C LEU A 79 -15.68 7.29 -4.15
N GLY A 80 -15.41 6.89 -2.90
CA GLY A 80 -16.38 6.26 -2.02
C GLY A 80 -16.58 4.76 -2.27
N ALA A 81 -17.66 4.20 -1.72
CA ALA A 81 -17.89 2.75 -1.64
C ALA A 81 -18.21 2.05 -2.98
N GLY A 82 -18.53 2.81 -4.03
CA GLY A 82 -18.75 2.27 -5.38
C GLY A 82 -17.47 1.96 -6.15
N TYR A 83 -16.31 2.09 -5.50
CA TYR A 83 -14.99 1.86 -6.08
C TYR A 83 -14.20 0.87 -5.24
N LEU A 84 -13.23 0.25 -5.88
CA LEU A 84 -12.21 -0.61 -5.30
C LEU A 84 -10.86 0.08 -5.48
N THR A 85 -9.96 -0.11 -4.53
CA THR A 85 -8.60 0.41 -4.58
C THR A 85 -7.60 -0.73 -4.63
N THR A 86 -6.75 -0.75 -5.64
CA THR A 86 -5.56 -1.61 -5.67
C THR A 86 -4.35 -0.77 -5.29
N ALA A 87 -3.51 -1.29 -4.41
CA ALA A 87 -2.28 -0.64 -3.97
C ALA A 87 -1.08 -1.58 -4.16
N ILE A 88 0.01 -1.03 -4.70
CA ILE A 88 1.31 -1.70 -4.76
C ILE A 88 2.31 -0.79 -4.04
N VAL A 89 2.97 -1.35 -3.02
CA VAL A 89 4.01 -0.65 -2.27
C VAL A 89 5.30 -1.41 -2.48
N GLN A 90 6.34 -0.72 -2.93
CA GLN A 90 7.67 -1.29 -3.06
C GLN A 90 8.63 -0.57 -2.13
N ILE A 91 9.38 -1.32 -1.34
CA ILE A 91 10.38 -0.78 -0.42
C ILE A 91 11.74 -1.38 -0.72
N ARG A 92 12.78 -0.58 -0.46
CA ARG A 92 14.16 -1.03 -0.38
C ARG A 92 14.65 -0.90 1.04
N THR A 93 15.12 -1.99 1.59
CA THR A 93 15.73 -2.01 2.92
C THR A 93 17.17 -2.49 2.88
N LEU A 94 17.98 -2.01 3.82
CA LEU A 94 19.30 -2.54 4.12
C LEU A 94 19.31 -3.12 5.53
N GLY A 95 20.08 -4.19 5.73
CA GLY A 95 20.25 -4.83 7.04
C GLY A 95 19.21 -5.92 7.27
N THR A 96 18.41 -5.77 8.32
CA THR A 96 17.40 -6.75 8.72
C THR A 96 16.12 -6.66 7.91
N LEU A 97 15.23 -7.64 8.09
CA LEU A 97 14.02 -7.79 7.31
C LEU A 97 12.90 -6.84 7.79
N PRO A 98 12.07 -6.33 6.87
CA PRO A 98 10.78 -5.77 7.24
C PRO A 98 9.85 -6.87 7.79
N ASP A 99 8.82 -6.48 8.54
CA ASP A 99 7.71 -7.36 8.89
C ASP A 99 6.84 -7.60 7.65
N LEU A 100 7.02 -8.77 7.03
CA LEU A 100 6.36 -9.12 5.78
C LEU A 100 4.87 -9.41 5.96
N ASP A 101 4.47 -9.85 7.15
CA ASP A 101 3.09 -10.21 7.47
C ASP A 101 2.34 -9.04 8.14
N GLY A 102 3.07 -8.09 8.73
CA GLY A 102 2.51 -6.93 9.44
C GLY A 102 2.19 -5.72 8.57
N ALA A 103 2.51 -5.73 7.27
CA ALA A 103 2.22 -4.60 6.39
C ALA A 103 0.72 -4.45 6.16
N THR A 104 0.19 -3.23 6.34
CA THR A 104 -1.24 -2.95 6.16
C THR A 104 -1.52 -1.76 5.23
N PHE A 105 -2.64 -1.83 4.52
CA PHE A 105 -3.26 -0.73 3.77
C PHE A 105 -4.65 -0.51 4.35
N ASN A 106 -4.89 0.67 4.92
CA ASN A 106 -6.13 1.02 5.63
C ASN A 106 -6.53 -0.03 6.70
N GLY A 107 -5.52 -0.64 7.36
CA GLY A 107 -5.72 -1.66 8.39
C GLY A 107 -5.93 -3.08 7.87
N LEU A 108 -5.92 -3.31 6.55
CA LEU A 108 -5.99 -4.64 5.96
C LEU A 108 -4.58 -5.15 5.63
N PHE A 109 -4.28 -6.41 5.97
CA PHE A 109 -3.01 -7.04 5.62
C PHE A 109 -2.84 -7.19 4.10
N ALA A 110 -1.59 -7.22 3.65
CA ALA A 110 -1.27 -7.43 2.24
C ALA A 110 -1.75 -8.80 1.75
N ASP A 111 -2.24 -8.87 0.51
CA ASP A 111 -2.56 -10.15 -0.14
C ASP A 111 -1.29 -10.94 -0.46
N SER A 112 -0.20 -10.22 -0.71
CA SER A 112 1.10 -10.80 -1.00
C SER A 112 2.26 -9.87 -0.64
N ALA A 113 3.37 -10.49 -0.25
CA ALA A 113 4.67 -9.87 -0.09
C ALA A 113 5.70 -10.70 -0.90
N GLU A 114 6.38 -10.06 -1.86
CA GLU A 114 7.33 -10.71 -2.77
C GLU A 114 8.70 -10.01 -2.70
N MET A 115 9.78 -10.81 -2.65
CA MET A 115 11.13 -10.29 -2.81
C MET A 115 11.42 -10.08 -4.29
N LEU A 116 11.73 -8.85 -4.68
CA LEU A 116 12.06 -8.50 -6.06
C LEU A 116 13.57 -8.60 -6.35
N PHE A 117 14.39 -8.32 -5.34
CA PHE A 117 15.83 -8.26 -5.48
C PHE A 117 16.50 -8.49 -4.12
N GLU A 118 17.65 -9.17 -4.12
CA GLU A 118 18.52 -9.28 -2.96
C GLU A 118 19.99 -9.14 -3.40
N GLN A 119 20.75 -8.40 -2.61
CA GLN A 119 22.19 -8.29 -2.76
C GLN A 119 22.87 -8.29 -1.39
N PRO A 120 23.85 -9.18 -1.13
CA PRO A 120 24.61 -9.14 0.10
C PRO A 120 25.41 -7.83 0.20
N LEU A 121 25.38 -7.22 1.38
CA LEU A 121 26.17 -6.03 1.69
C LEU A 121 27.56 -6.46 2.18
N GLY A 122 28.59 -5.75 1.72
CA GLY A 122 29.94 -5.90 2.28
C GLY A 122 30.07 -5.23 3.65
N GLY A 123 31.21 -5.43 4.32
CA GLY A 123 31.50 -4.77 5.59
C GLY A 123 30.79 -5.41 6.78
N PHE A 124 29.93 -4.65 7.48
CA PHE A 124 29.21 -5.08 8.69
C PHE A 124 28.16 -6.20 8.45
N GLY A 125 28.05 -6.70 7.21
CA GLY A 125 27.12 -7.73 6.81
C GLY A 125 25.73 -7.19 6.49
N GLY A 126 24.76 -8.10 6.34
CA GLY A 126 23.38 -7.79 5.96
C GLY A 126 23.15 -7.82 4.45
N PHE A 127 21.95 -7.42 4.04
CA PHE A 127 21.53 -7.44 2.64
C PHE A 127 20.80 -6.16 2.29
N LEU A 128 20.93 -5.73 1.03
CA LEU A 128 19.98 -4.83 0.39
C LEU A 128 18.89 -5.71 -0.21
N ARG A 129 17.63 -5.39 0.09
CA ARG A 129 16.48 -6.12 -0.43
C ARG A 129 15.41 -5.18 -0.95
N ASP A 130 14.83 -5.53 -2.08
CA ASP A 130 13.63 -4.91 -2.60
C ASP A 130 12.44 -5.82 -2.35
N TRP A 131 11.38 -5.28 -1.77
CA TRP A 131 10.14 -5.98 -1.47
C TRP A 131 8.97 -5.31 -2.15
N ARG A 132 7.98 -6.10 -2.57
CA ARG A 132 6.70 -5.66 -3.09
C ARG A 132 5.59 -6.18 -2.21
N PHE A 133 4.78 -5.28 -1.68
CA PHE A 133 3.51 -5.57 -1.04
C PHE A 133 2.37 -5.19 -1.99
N GLN A 134 1.33 -6.01 -2.03
CA GLN A 134 0.18 -5.77 -2.88
C GLN A 134 -1.13 -6.03 -2.14
N TRP A 135 -2.07 -5.12 -2.35
CA TRP A 135 -3.46 -5.22 -1.97
C TRP A 135 -4.32 -5.05 -3.22
N ASN A 136 -5.20 -6.00 -3.47
CA ASN A 136 -6.10 -6.02 -4.61
C ASN A 136 -7.52 -5.72 -4.15
N ASP A 137 -8.22 -4.93 -4.96
CA ASP A 137 -9.66 -4.76 -4.82
C ASP A 137 -10.14 -4.40 -3.40
N VAL A 138 -9.37 -3.56 -2.68
CA VAL A 138 -9.74 -3.07 -1.35
C VAL A 138 -11.03 -2.26 -1.48
N SER A 139 -12.07 -2.65 -0.75
CA SER A 139 -13.38 -1.99 -0.86
C SER A 139 -13.31 -0.52 -0.46
N GLY A 140 -13.89 0.32 -1.32
CA GLY A 140 -13.91 1.75 -1.19
C GLY A 140 -12.68 2.44 -1.79
N ASN A 141 -12.83 3.74 -1.98
CA ASN A 141 -11.73 4.65 -2.29
C ASN A 141 -11.80 5.83 -1.31
N LEU A 142 -10.89 5.84 -0.34
CA LEU A 142 -10.81 6.88 0.69
C LEU A 142 -10.19 8.16 0.10
N ALA A 143 -10.39 9.30 0.78
CA ALA A 143 -9.68 10.54 0.42
C ALA A 143 -8.21 10.53 0.88
N LEU A 144 -7.89 9.72 1.89
CA LEU A 144 -6.55 9.55 2.43
C LEU A 144 -6.37 8.08 2.83
N ASN A 145 -5.45 7.39 2.17
CA ASN A 145 -5.06 6.04 2.52
C ASN A 145 -3.89 6.07 3.51
N SER A 146 -3.85 5.09 4.41
CA SER A 146 -2.79 4.89 5.39
C SER A 146 -2.14 3.53 5.15
N ILE A 147 -0.85 3.52 4.82
CA ILE A 147 -0.03 2.32 4.72
C ILE A 147 0.88 2.24 5.95
N VAL A 148 0.93 1.08 6.60
CA VAL A 148 1.83 0.87 7.75
C VAL A 148 2.71 -0.34 7.50
N PHE A 149 4.00 -0.21 7.77
CA PHE A 149 4.96 -1.33 7.78
C PHE A 149 6.07 -1.07 8.80
N SER A 150 6.70 -2.14 9.27
CA SER A 150 7.68 -2.12 10.36
C SER A 150 8.87 -3.05 10.08
N SER A 151 9.81 -3.12 11.01
CA SER A 151 10.84 -4.16 11.05
C SER A 151 10.54 -5.22 12.11
N VAL A 152 10.99 -6.46 11.87
CA VAL A 152 10.93 -7.53 12.89
C VAL A 152 12.10 -7.48 13.87
N GLU A 153 13.22 -6.87 13.46
CA GLU A 153 14.44 -6.76 14.24
C GLU A 153 15.01 -5.34 14.17
N THR A 154 16.04 -5.08 14.98
CA THR A 154 16.80 -3.83 14.92
C THR A 154 17.73 -3.82 13.71
N SER A 155 18.42 -2.71 13.48
CA SER A 155 19.39 -2.55 12.38
C SER A 155 18.77 -2.64 10.98
N MET A 156 17.50 -2.25 10.83
CA MET A 156 16.90 -2.02 9.51
C MET A 156 17.13 -0.56 9.08
N SER A 157 17.50 -0.37 7.81
CA SER A 157 17.51 0.93 7.14
C SER A 157 16.50 0.96 6.01
N LEU A 158 15.59 1.95 6.00
CA LEU A 158 14.76 2.25 4.85
C LEU A 158 15.52 3.19 3.91
N ASP A 159 15.76 2.71 2.70
CA ASP A 159 16.52 3.41 1.65
C ASP A 159 15.59 4.07 0.63
N ARG A 160 14.55 3.34 0.21
CA ARG A 160 13.62 3.80 -0.81
C ARG A 160 12.23 3.23 -0.58
N ILE A 161 11.21 3.98 -0.97
CA ILE A 161 9.83 3.50 -1.03
C ILE A 161 9.09 4.14 -2.20
N ALA A 162 8.28 3.35 -2.89
CA ALA A 162 7.32 3.81 -3.87
C ALA A 162 5.94 3.28 -3.53
N VAL A 163 4.92 4.09 -3.77
CA VAL A 163 3.52 3.71 -3.60
C VAL A 163 2.78 4.04 -4.88
N ASP A 164 2.12 3.04 -5.43
CA ASP A 164 1.20 3.13 -6.55
C ASP A 164 -0.20 2.75 -6.09
N THR A 165 -1.20 3.55 -6.44
CA THR A 165 -2.61 3.17 -6.24
C THR A 165 -3.39 3.31 -7.54
N ILE A 166 -4.46 2.54 -7.69
CA ILE A 166 -5.49 2.77 -8.70
C ILE A 166 -6.88 2.50 -8.13
N SER A 167 -7.83 3.38 -8.46
CA SER A 167 -9.24 3.20 -8.16
C SER A 167 -10.01 2.70 -9.38
N SER A 168 -10.70 1.57 -9.26
CA SER A 168 -11.59 1.01 -10.28
C SER A 168 -13.03 0.99 -9.78
N PRO A 169 -14.04 1.19 -10.64
CA PRO A 169 -15.44 1.06 -10.21
C PRO A 169 -15.73 -0.41 -9.84
N VAL A 170 -16.56 -0.63 -8.83
CA VAL A 170 -17.09 -1.96 -8.51
C VAL A 170 -17.90 -2.44 -9.73
N PRO A 171 -17.65 -3.65 -10.26
CA PRO A 171 -18.46 -4.19 -11.35
C PRO A 171 -19.92 -4.31 -10.91
N GLU A 172 -20.82 -3.60 -11.59
CA GLU A 172 -22.26 -3.78 -11.37
C GLU A 172 -22.63 -5.23 -11.71
N PRO A 173 -23.44 -5.93 -10.90
CA PRO A 173 -23.95 -7.23 -11.27
C PRO A 173 -24.67 -7.09 -12.61
N SER A 174 -24.23 -7.86 -13.61
CA SER A 174 -24.73 -7.75 -14.98
C SER A 174 -26.26 -7.70 -14.98
N SER A 175 -26.84 -6.79 -15.75
CA SER A 175 -28.29 -6.53 -15.79
C SER A 175 -29.11 -7.80 -16.08
N LEU A 176 -28.48 -8.82 -16.68
CA LEU A 176 -29.03 -10.15 -16.94
C LEU A 176 -29.36 -10.92 -15.64
N SER A 177 -28.59 -10.78 -14.56
CA SER A 177 -28.86 -11.45 -13.29
C SER A 177 -30.08 -10.87 -12.56
N LEU A 178 -30.31 -9.57 -12.69
CA LEU A 178 -31.50 -8.90 -12.12
C LEU A 178 -32.78 -9.21 -12.93
N VAL A 179 -32.65 -9.39 -14.25
CA VAL A 179 -33.77 -9.86 -15.09
C VAL A 179 -34.08 -11.34 -14.79
N LEU A 180 -33.08 -12.18 -14.54
CA LEU A 180 -33.34 -13.58 -14.17
C LEU A 180 -34.07 -13.71 -12.81
N LEU A 181 -33.76 -12.82 -11.85
CA LEU A 181 -34.41 -12.82 -10.53
C LEU A 181 -35.84 -12.26 -10.57
N SER A 182 -36.16 -11.36 -11.50
CA SER A 182 -37.52 -10.82 -11.68
C SER A 182 -38.46 -11.71 -12.49
N VAL A 183 -37.94 -12.73 -13.18
CA VAL A 183 -38.71 -13.64 -14.04
C VAL A 183 -39.11 -14.95 -13.33
N LEU A 184 -38.78 -15.14 -12.04
CA LEU A 184 -39.38 -16.24 -11.25
C LEU A 184 -40.88 -15.95 -11.01
N PRO A 185 -41.81 -16.69 -11.65
CA PRO A 185 -43.22 -16.44 -11.45
C PRO A 185 -43.63 -16.88 -10.03
N SER A 186 -44.30 -15.99 -9.31
CA SER A 186 -45.02 -16.28 -8.08
C SER A 186 -46.22 -17.19 -8.36
N THR A 187 -46.00 -18.49 -8.54
CA THR A 187 -47.09 -19.48 -8.63
C THR A 187 -47.23 -20.21 -7.30
N GLY A 188 -48.22 -19.80 -6.49
CA GLY A 188 -48.57 -20.57 -5.28
C GLY A 188 -49.51 -19.91 -4.28
N LEU A 189 -50.45 -19.05 -4.66
CA LEU A 189 -51.50 -18.60 -3.74
C LEU A 189 -52.61 -19.66 -3.69
N VAL A 190 -52.40 -20.71 -2.90
CA VAL A 190 -53.42 -21.74 -2.63
C VAL A 190 -54.46 -21.15 -1.66
N ARG A 191 -55.64 -20.86 -2.21
CA ARG A 191 -56.85 -20.44 -1.48
C ARG A 191 -57.39 -21.62 -0.68
N TRP A 192 -57.21 -21.63 0.63
CA TRP A 192 -57.91 -22.57 1.52
C TRP A 192 -59.37 -22.14 1.64
N ARG A 193 -60.31 -22.94 1.09
CA ARG A 193 -61.74 -22.86 1.44
C ARG A 193 -62.02 -23.83 2.58
N VAL A 194 -62.46 -23.28 3.69
CA VAL A 194 -62.98 -23.99 4.86
C VAL A 194 -64.32 -24.65 4.49
N ARG A 195 -64.50 -25.91 4.90
CA ARG A 195 -65.79 -26.49 5.25
C ARG A 195 -65.69 -27.09 6.63
#